data_AF-A0A6G3Z7K6-F1
#
_entry.id   AF-A0A6G3Z7K6-F1
#
_cell.length_a   1.000
_cell.length_b   1.000
_cell.length_c   1.000
_cell.angle_alpha   90.00
_cell.angle_beta   90.00
_cell.angle_gamma   90.00
#
_symmetry.space_group_name_H-M   'P 1'
#
loop_
_entity.id
_entity.type
_entity.pdbx_description
1 polymer ?
#
loop_
_entity_poly.entity_id
_entity_poly.type
_entity_poly.pdbx_seq_one_letter_code
_entity_poly.pdbx_strand_id
1 'polypeptide(L)'
;ITRNPLASPGIIGVNAGAALAAVSLIVVFPTVPIVLLPLAAFSGALTVAVLIYLLVWKGGSSPVRLILVGVGFSLITGALTNLMVTFGNIYDVSQALVWLAGSVYGRSWAQVVALVPWLVGFGLLSLFLSRELNALQLGDDVALSLGSRLEWQRGWLLLSSVALAGAAVATAGNVGFVGLMAPHIARQLVGPSHEGLLPVAALTGGMMVVVADLIGRLLFAPLELPCGIITAIIGAPYFLYLLIRTRRT
;
A
#
# COMPACT_ATOMS: atom_id res chain seq x y z
N ILE A 1 1.72 -3.64 13.37
CA ILE A 1 0.98 -4.93 13.22
C ILE A 1 1.94 -6.12 13.15
N THR A 2 2.78 -6.23 12.13
CA THR A 2 3.64 -7.41 11.91
C THR A 2 4.94 -7.42 12.72
N ARG A 3 5.21 -6.35 13.49
CA ARG A 3 6.50 -6.11 14.19
C ARG A 3 7.72 -6.13 13.27
N ASN A 4 7.52 -6.06 11.96
CA ASN A 4 8.59 -6.05 10.97
C ASN A 4 8.70 -4.64 10.37
N PRO A 5 9.84 -3.94 10.55
CA PRO A 5 10.04 -2.60 9.99
C PRO A 5 10.04 -2.59 8.45
N LEU A 6 10.20 -3.75 7.81
CA LEU A 6 10.15 -3.93 6.36
C LEU A 6 8.75 -4.29 5.85
N ALA A 7 7.74 -4.39 6.72
CA ALA A 7 6.38 -4.67 6.26
C ALA A 7 5.78 -3.44 5.60
N SER A 8 5.23 -3.61 4.40
CA SER A 8 4.42 -2.61 3.71
C SER A 8 3.10 -3.23 3.22
N PRO A 9 2.08 -2.40 2.94
CA PRO A 9 0.84 -2.88 2.33
C PRO A 9 1.07 -3.66 1.03
N GLY A 10 2.09 -3.27 0.25
CA GLY A 10 2.50 -3.98 -0.96
C GLY A 10 3.03 -5.39 -0.70
N ILE A 11 3.71 -5.61 0.43
CA ILE A 11 4.25 -6.93 0.81
C ILE A 11 3.15 -7.86 1.35
N ILE A 12 2.06 -7.30 1.85
CA ILE A 12 0.89 -8.07 2.31
C ILE A 12 0.02 -8.51 1.11
N GLY A 13 0.31 -8.07 -0.13
CA GLY A 13 -0.40 -8.51 -1.34
C GLY A 13 -1.66 -7.70 -1.69
N VAL A 14 -1.98 -6.66 -0.90
CA VAL A 14 -3.11 -5.75 -1.16
C VAL A 14 -2.94 -5.04 -2.50
N ASN A 15 -1.74 -4.50 -2.77
CA ASN A 15 -1.44 -3.84 -4.04
C ASN A 15 -1.51 -4.81 -5.22
N ALA A 16 -1.11 -6.07 -5.02
CA ALA A 16 -1.14 -7.09 -6.06
C ALA A 16 -2.58 -7.49 -6.41
N GLY A 17 -3.48 -7.56 -5.41
CA GLY A 17 -4.91 -7.74 -5.63
C GLY A 17 -5.56 -6.59 -6.39
N ALA A 18 -5.22 -5.35 -6.04
CA ALA A 18 -5.69 -4.17 -6.78
C ALA A 18 -5.18 -4.16 -8.23
N ALA A 19 -3.89 -4.49 -8.43
CA ALA A 19 -3.29 -4.61 -9.74
C ALA A 19 -4.02 -5.64 -10.61
N LEU A 20 -4.24 -6.85 -10.09
CA LEU A 20 -4.96 -7.89 -10.82
C LEU A 20 -6.37 -7.43 -11.21
N ALA A 21 -7.12 -6.82 -10.30
CA ALA A 21 -8.47 -6.38 -10.58
C ALA A 21 -8.53 -5.23 -11.61
N ALA A 22 -7.59 -4.28 -11.54
CA ALA A 22 -7.47 -3.21 -12.53
C ALA A 22 -7.13 -3.77 -13.92
N VAL A 23 -6.15 -4.67 -14.00
CA VAL A 23 -5.75 -5.31 -15.26
C VAL A 23 -6.88 -6.17 -15.82
N SER A 24 -7.62 -6.89 -14.96
CA SER A 24 -8.79 -7.65 -15.37
C SER A 24 -9.86 -6.76 -16.00
N LEU A 25 -10.15 -5.60 -15.39
CA LEU A 25 -11.12 -4.66 -15.93
C LEU A 25 -10.69 -4.09 -17.28
N ILE A 26 -9.41 -3.73 -17.42
CA ILE A 26 -8.89 -3.15 -18.66
C ILE A 26 -8.83 -4.19 -19.79
N VAL A 27 -8.28 -5.37 -19.51
CA VAL A 27 -7.93 -6.36 -20.56
C VAL A 27 -9.07 -7.33 -20.85
N VAL A 28 -9.81 -7.77 -19.81
CA VAL A 28 -10.88 -8.78 -19.98
C VAL A 28 -12.23 -8.12 -20.23
N PHE A 29 -12.45 -6.92 -19.69
CA PHE A 29 -13.73 -6.19 -19.80
C PHE A 29 -13.56 -4.78 -20.41
N PRO A 30 -12.98 -4.64 -21.61
CA PRO A 30 -12.61 -3.33 -22.19
C PRO A 30 -13.82 -2.42 -22.47
N THR A 31 -15.04 -2.96 -22.51
CA THR A 31 -16.28 -2.18 -22.68
C THR A 31 -16.73 -1.47 -21.40
N VAL A 32 -16.15 -1.80 -20.25
CA VAL A 32 -16.52 -1.22 -18.96
C VAL A 32 -15.91 0.19 -18.83
N PRO A 33 -16.68 1.19 -18.37
CA PRO A 33 -16.17 2.55 -18.20
C PRO A 33 -14.96 2.62 -17.26
N ILE A 34 -13.93 3.35 -17.67
CA ILE A 34 -12.70 3.57 -16.88
C ILE A 34 -12.96 4.22 -15.51
N VAL A 35 -14.10 4.90 -15.36
CA VAL A 35 -14.55 5.50 -14.09
C VAL A 35 -14.76 4.44 -12.99
N LEU A 36 -15.03 3.19 -13.36
CA LEU A 36 -15.17 2.07 -12.42
C LEU A 36 -13.84 1.42 -12.03
N LEU A 37 -12.73 1.80 -12.68
CA LEU A 37 -11.42 1.23 -12.41
C LEU A 37 -10.99 1.41 -10.94
N PRO A 38 -11.08 2.61 -10.32
CA PRO A 38 -10.78 2.76 -8.90
C PRO A 38 -11.58 1.82 -8.00
N LEU A 39 -12.87 1.61 -8.32
CA LEU A 39 -13.74 0.71 -7.56
C LEU A 39 -13.29 -0.75 -7.71
N ALA A 40 -12.95 -1.18 -8.92
CA ALA A 40 -12.44 -2.53 -9.19
C ALA A 40 -11.08 -2.77 -8.49
N ALA A 41 -10.17 -1.81 -8.57
CA ALA A 41 -8.88 -1.89 -7.87
C ALA A 41 -9.07 -1.99 -6.35
N PHE A 42 -9.95 -1.16 -5.78
CA PHE A 42 -10.28 -1.20 -4.36
C PHE A 42 -10.90 -2.54 -3.95
N SER A 43 -11.86 -3.07 -4.71
CA SER A 43 -12.49 -4.35 -4.42
C SER A 43 -11.50 -5.52 -4.54
N GLY A 44 -10.58 -5.47 -5.50
CA GLY A 44 -9.48 -6.43 -5.63
C GLY A 44 -8.55 -6.44 -4.42
N ALA A 45 -8.11 -5.25 -3.99
CA ALA A 45 -7.31 -5.08 -2.76
C ALA A 45 -8.03 -5.65 -1.53
N LEU A 46 -9.30 -5.29 -1.35
CA LEU A 46 -10.11 -5.75 -0.21
C LEU A 46 -10.31 -7.26 -0.24
N THR A 47 -10.61 -7.83 -1.40
CA THR A 47 -10.83 -9.28 -1.57
C THR A 47 -9.59 -10.06 -1.19
N VAL A 48 -8.42 -9.66 -1.69
CA VAL A 48 -7.15 -10.33 -1.35
C VAL A 48 -6.83 -10.17 0.14
N ALA A 49 -7.03 -8.98 0.72
CA ALA A 49 -6.82 -8.76 2.14
C ALA A 49 -7.70 -9.65 3.02
N VAL A 50 -8.99 -9.78 2.68
CA VAL A 50 -9.94 -10.65 3.39
C VAL A 50 -9.54 -12.12 3.26
N LEU A 51 -9.20 -12.57 2.06
CA LEU A 51 -8.77 -13.95 1.82
C LEU A 51 -7.51 -14.30 2.63
N ILE A 52 -6.52 -13.42 2.62
CA ILE A 52 -5.30 -13.59 3.43
C ILE A 52 -5.65 -13.68 4.91
N TYR A 53 -6.50 -12.78 5.40
CA TYR A 53 -6.88 -12.74 6.80
C TYR A 53 -7.59 -14.04 7.23
N LEU A 54 -8.56 -14.51 6.44
CA LEU A 54 -9.29 -15.76 6.69
C LEU A 54 -8.37 -16.98 6.68
N LEU A 55 -7.40 -17.04 5.76
CA LEU A 55 -6.43 -18.14 5.68
C LEU A 55 -5.41 -18.15 6.83
N VAL A 56 -5.05 -16.96 7.33
CA VAL A 56 -4.14 -16.81 8.47
C VAL A 56 -4.87 -17.13 9.78
N TRP A 57 -6.16 -16.81 9.87
CA TRP A 57 -7.00 -17.01 11.04
C TRP A 57 -7.18 -18.50 11.37
N LYS A 58 -6.41 -18.99 12.34
CA LYS A 58 -6.59 -20.31 12.96
C LYS A 58 -6.39 -20.22 14.47
N GLY A 59 -7.27 -19.50 15.17
CA GLY A 59 -7.20 -19.32 16.63
C GLY A 59 -6.12 -18.33 17.10
N GLY A 60 -5.55 -17.55 16.18
CA GLY A 60 -4.55 -16.51 16.44
C GLY A 60 -3.86 -16.05 15.14
N SER A 61 -3.49 -14.79 15.06
CA SER A 61 -2.81 -14.22 13.90
C SER A 61 -1.28 -14.20 14.09
N SER A 62 -0.55 -15.17 13.51
CA SER A 62 0.92 -15.09 13.53
C SER A 62 1.41 -14.06 12.49
N PRO A 63 2.21 -13.04 12.88
CA PRO A 63 2.79 -12.07 11.95
C PRO A 63 3.57 -12.72 10.80
N VAL A 64 4.30 -13.80 11.09
CA VAL A 64 5.09 -14.54 10.10
C VAL A 64 4.19 -15.24 9.10
N ARG A 65 3.11 -15.88 9.57
CA ARG A 65 2.11 -16.53 8.70
C ARG A 65 1.44 -15.51 7.78
N LEU A 66 1.11 -14.33 8.30
CA LEU A 66 0.52 -13.24 7.51
C LEU A 66 1.43 -12.83 6.35
N ILE A 67 2.73 -12.67 6.61
CA ILE A 67 3.72 -12.33 5.57
C ILE A 67 3.82 -13.47 4.54
N LEU A 68 3.95 -14.72 4.97
CA LEU A 68 4.09 -15.87 4.05
C LEU A 68 2.87 -16.04 3.14
N VAL A 69 1.66 -15.95 3.71
CA VAL A 69 0.41 -16.04 2.93
C VAL A 69 0.30 -14.84 1.98
N GLY A 70 0.63 -13.63 2.43
CA GLY A 70 0.63 -12.43 1.58
C GLY A 70 1.59 -12.50 0.40
N VAL A 71 2.80 -13.04 0.61
CA VAL A 71 3.77 -13.30 -0.47
C VAL A 71 3.20 -14.32 -1.45
N GLY A 72 2.60 -15.41 -0.97
CA GLY A 72 1.93 -16.40 -1.82
C GLY A 72 0.84 -15.80 -2.71
N PHE A 73 -0.05 -14.99 -2.14
CA PHE A 73 -1.09 -14.28 -2.90
C PHE A 73 -0.50 -13.29 -3.91
N SER A 74 0.58 -12.59 -3.55
CA SER A 74 1.27 -11.66 -4.46
C SER A 74 1.82 -12.38 -5.69
N LEU A 75 2.38 -13.58 -5.52
CA LEU A 75 2.87 -14.40 -6.63
C LEU A 75 1.73 -14.92 -7.51
N ILE A 76 0.63 -15.39 -6.91
CA ILE A 76 -0.55 -15.88 -7.65
C ILE A 76 -1.17 -14.75 -8.47
N THR A 77 -1.45 -13.61 -7.82
CA THR A 77 -2.06 -12.44 -8.49
C THR A 77 -1.12 -11.85 -9.54
N GLY A 78 0.19 -11.84 -9.30
CA GLY A 78 1.21 -11.46 -10.28
C GLY A 78 1.24 -12.41 -11.50
N ALA A 79 1.17 -13.72 -11.29
CA ALA A 79 1.12 -14.70 -12.37
C ALA A 79 -0.14 -14.54 -13.24
N LEU A 80 -1.31 -14.33 -12.62
CA LEU A 80 -2.55 -14.05 -13.33
C LEU A 80 -2.49 -12.74 -14.11
N THR A 81 -1.91 -11.70 -13.51
CA THR A 81 -1.69 -10.41 -14.18
C THR A 81 -0.79 -10.58 -15.41
N ASN A 82 0.32 -11.32 -15.28
CA ASN A 82 1.23 -11.60 -16.39
C ASN A 82 0.55 -12.41 -17.49
N LEU A 83 -0.31 -13.38 -17.16
CA LEU A 83 -1.09 -14.12 -18.14
C LEU A 83 -1.97 -13.16 -18.96
N MET A 84 -2.70 -12.27 -18.31
CA MET A 84 -3.54 -11.27 -18.97
C MET A 84 -2.72 -10.33 -19.86
N VAL A 85 -1.57 -9.86 -19.37
CA VAL A 85 -0.65 -9.01 -20.14
C VAL A 85 -0.09 -9.74 -21.37
N THR A 86 0.16 -11.04 -21.26
CA THR A 86 0.75 -11.85 -22.34
C THR A 86 -0.23 -12.12 -23.47
N PHE A 87 -1.49 -12.41 -23.14
CA PHE A 87 -2.52 -12.79 -24.11
C PHE A 87 -3.50 -11.65 -24.47
N GLY A 88 -3.40 -10.51 -23.80
CA GLY A 88 -4.26 -9.35 -24.02
C GLY A 88 -3.97 -8.61 -25.32
N ASN A 89 -4.94 -7.80 -25.75
CA ASN A 89 -4.74 -6.89 -26.88
C ASN A 89 -3.68 -5.84 -26.53
N ILE A 90 -2.80 -5.52 -27.49
CA ILE A 90 -1.66 -4.62 -27.28
C ILE A 90 -2.05 -3.24 -26.76
N TYR A 91 -3.22 -2.71 -27.16
CA TYR A 91 -3.70 -1.39 -26.72
C TYR A 91 -4.13 -1.41 -25.25
N ASP A 92 -4.95 -2.40 -24.87
CA ASP A 92 -5.44 -2.56 -23.50
C ASP A 92 -4.29 -2.86 -22.55
N VAL A 93 -3.34 -3.69 -22.99
CA VAL A 93 -2.13 -4.01 -22.23
C VAL A 93 -1.26 -2.76 -22.02
N SER A 94 -1.08 -1.93 -23.04
CA SER A 94 -0.35 -0.67 -22.90
C SER A 94 -0.99 0.24 -21.85
N GLN A 95 -2.32 0.38 -21.88
CA GLN A 95 -3.06 1.16 -20.88
C GLN A 95 -2.94 0.56 -19.47
N ALA A 96 -3.00 -0.77 -19.36
CA ALA A 96 -2.82 -1.48 -18.10
C ALA A 96 -1.42 -1.25 -17.50
N LEU A 97 -0.37 -1.31 -18.32
CA LEU A 97 1.01 -1.06 -17.89
C LEU A 97 1.21 0.38 -17.39
N VAL A 98 0.61 1.37 -18.07
CA VAL A 98 0.63 2.76 -17.62
C VAL A 98 -0.05 2.92 -16.26
N TRP A 99 -1.19 2.23 -16.04
CA TRP A 99 -1.87 2.27 -14.75
C TRP A 99 -1.06 1.60 -13.63
N LEU A 100 -0.46 0.44 -13.93
CA LEU A 100 0.40 -0.30 -12.98
C LEU A 100 1.64 0.49 -12.56
N ALA A 101 2.13 1.39 -13.41
CA ALA A 101 3.26 2.26 -13.08
C ALA A 101 2.94 3.29 -11.97
N GLY A 102 1.67 3.58 -11.73
CA GLY A 102 1.22 4.51 -10.70
C GLY A 102 1.45 5.98 -11.08
N SER A 103 0.36 6.73 -11.22
CA SER A 103 0.40 8.14 -11.57
C SER A 103 -0.78 8.93 -10.98
N VAL A 104 -0.48 10.15 -10.55
CA VAL A 104 -1.45 11.19 -10.18
C VAL A 104 -1.79 12.10 -11.37
N TYR A 105 -1.36 11.74 -12.58
CA TYR A 105 -1.76 12.41 -13.81
C TYR A 105 -3.27 12.31 -14.06
N GLY A 106 -3.85 13.37 -14.63
CA GLY A 106 -5.26 13.42 -15.02
C GLY A 106 -6.24 13.33 -13.87
N ARG A 107 -5.81 13.60 -12.62
CA ARG A 107 -6.68 13.52 -11.45
C ARG A 107 -7.51 14.77 -11.24
N SER A 108 -8.78 14.58 -10.91
CA SER A 108 -9.76 15.64 -10.74
C SER A 108 -10.20 15.80 -9.28
N TRP A 109 -10.83 16.94 -8.97
CA TRP A 109 -11.40 17.19 -7.64
C TRP A 109 -12.43 16.13 -7.20
N ALA A 110 -13.14 15.50 -8.15
CA ALA A 110 -14.06 14.42 -7.83
C ALA A 110 -13.36 13.23 -7.16
N GLN A 111 -12.15 12.87 -7.63
CA GLN A 111 -11.36 11.79 -7.05
C GLN A 111 -10.76 12.17 -5.70
N VAL A 112 -10.37 13.45 -5.54
CA VAL A 112 -9.92 13.99 -4.25
C VAL A 112 -11.05 13.87 -3.22
N VAL A 113 -12.25 14.38 -3.53
CA VAL A 113 -13.41 14.31 -2.65
C VAL A 113 -13.79 12.86 -2.34
N ALA A 114 -13.70 11.94 -3.32
CA ALA A 114 -13.94 10.53 -3.09
C ALA A 114 -12.93 9.88 -2.12
N LEU A 115 -11.70 10.38 -2.05
CA LEU A 115 -10.64 9.88 -1.17
C LEU A 115 -10.77 10.39 0.28
N VAL A 116 -11.29 11.62 0.48
CA VAL A 116 -11.37 12.28 1.80
C VAL A 116 -12.04 11.42 2.88
N PRO A 117 -13.21 10.79 2.67
CA PRO A 117 -13.86 10.00 3.71
C PRO A 117 -13.00 8.83 4.21
N TRP A 118 -12.23 8.21 3.31
CA TRP A 118 -11.32 7.11 3.65
C TRP A 118 -10.13 7.61 4.47
N LEU A 119 -9.51 8.71 4.03
CA LEU A 119 -8.40 9.34 4.74
C LEU A 119 -8.81 9.80 6.13
N VAL A 120 -9.94 10.48 6.27
CA VAL A 120 -10.42 10.98 7.56
C VAL A 120 -10.88 9.82 8.45
N GLY A 121 -11.74 8.94 7.95
CA GLY A 121 -12.30 7.84 8.75
C GLY A 121 -11.24 6.86 9.23
N PHE A 122 -10.47 6.28 8.30
CA PHE A 122 -9.46 5.28 8.66
C PHE A 122 -8.15 5.90 9.16
N GLY A 123 -7.84 7.14 8.78
CA GLY A 123 -6.72 7.89 9.34
C GLY A 123 -6.95 8.21 10.82
N LEU A 124 -8.12 8.76 11.17
CA LEU A 124 -8.47 8.99 12.58
C LEU A 124 -8.51 7.68 13.35
N LEU A 125 -9.13 6.62 12.79
CA LEU A 125 -9.12 5.30 13.43
C LEU A 125 -7.69 4.80 13.71
N SER A 126 -6.76 4.99 12.76
CA SER A 126 -5.35 4.60 12.96
C SER A 126 -4.67 5.41 14.07
N LEU A 127 -5.01 6.70 14.22
CA LEU A 127 -4.51 7.55 15.30
C LEU A 127 -5.08 7.12 16.65
N PHE A 128 -6.36 6.79 16.74
CA PHE A 128 -6.97 6.26 17.96
C PHE A 128 -6.34 4.92 18.39
N LEU A 129 -5.97 4.07 17.43
CA LEU A 129 -5.32 2.78 17.67
C LEU A 129 -3.78 2.88 17.80
N SER A 130 -3.21 4.09 17.79
CA SER A 130 -1.75 4.29 17.87
C SER A 130 -1.14 3.79 19.18
N ARG A 131 -1.87 3.90 20.29
CA ARG A 131 -1.43 3.38 21.60
C ARG A 131 -1.36 1.86 21.61
N GLU A 132 -2.32 1.22 20.98
CA GLU A 132 -2.34 -0.24 20.82
C GLU A 132 -1.20 -0.70 19.91
N LEU A 133 -0.85 0.07 18.87
CA LEU A 133 0.34 -0.18 18.06
C LEU A 133 1.64 -0.12 18.87
N ASN A 134 1.74 0.79 19.85
CA ASN A 134 2.88 0.85 20.77
C ASN A 134 2.92 -0.39 21.68
N ALA A 135 1.79 -0.81 22.24
CA ALA A 135 1.71 -2.03 23.07
C ALA A 135 2.10 -3.27 22.26
N LEU A 136 1.61 -3.39 21.01
CA LEU A 136 1.95 -4.49 20.11
C LEU A 136 3.45 -4.53 19.73
N GLN A 137 4.20 -3.43 19.84
CA GLN A 137 5.64 -3.46 19.62
C GLN A 137 6.40 -4.14 20.76
N LEU A 138 5.88 -4.12 22.00
CA LEU A 138 6.52 -4.73 23.16
C LEU A 138 6.43 -6.26 23.18
N GLY A 139 5.56 -6.84 22.35
CA GLY A 139 5.34 -8.27 22.26
C GLY A 139 3.90 -8.65 22.58
N ASP A 140 3.49 -9.82 22.11
CA ASP A 140 2.10 -10.26 22.22
C ASP A 140 1.74 -10.57 23.69
N ASP A 141 2.67 -11.15 24.45
CA ASP A 141 2.47 -11.48 25.87
C ASP A 141 2.36 -10.22 26.75
N VAL A 142 3.16 -9.19 26.46
CA VAL A 142 3.12 -7.89 27.17
C VAL A 142 1.84 -7.14 26.81
N ALA A 143 1.42 -7.15 25.56
CA ALA A 143 0.17 -6.53 25.16
C ALA A 143 -1.04 -7.23 25.81
N LEU A 144 -1.06 -8.57 25.85
CA LEU A 144 -2.12 -9.34 26.51
C LEU A 144 -2.20 -9.04 28.02
N SER A 145 -1.07 -8.91 28.71
CA SER A 145 -1.05 -8.59 30.14
C SER A 145 -1.51 -7.16 30.46
N LEU A 146 -1.40 -6.23 29.49
CA LEU A 146 -1.95 -4.88 29.55
C LEU A 146 -3.47 -4.83 29.29
N GLY A 147 -4.12 -5.97 29.06
CA GLY A 147 -5.57 -6.06 28.80
C GLY A 147 -5.99 -5.76 27.36
N SER A 148 -5.03 -5.68 26.43
CA SER A 148 -5.31 -5.47 25.01
C SER A 148 -6.06 -6.68 24.42
N ARG A 149 -7.15 -6.40 23.70
CA ARG A 149 -7.84 -7.39 22.87
C ARG A 149 -7.10 -7.56 21.55
N LEU A 150 -5.96 -8.22 21.62
CA LEU A 150 -4.93 -8.30 20.59
C LEU A 150 -5.48 -8.60 19.18
N GLU A 151 -6.33 -9.62 19.04
CA GLU A 151 -6.89 -10.03 17.75
C GLU A 151 -7.85 -8.99 17.18
N TRP A 152 -8.70 -8.38 18.03
CA TRP A 152 -9.64 -7.35 17.59
C TRP A 152 -8.91 -6.10 17.11
N GLN A 153 -7.90 -5.67 17.87
CA GLN A 153 -7.09 -4.51 17.52
C GLN A 153 -6.28 -4.76 16.25
N ARG A 154 -5.70 -5.94 16.07
CA ARG A 154 -5.02 -6.33 14.82
C ARG A 154 -5.98 -6.31 13.64
N GLY A 155 -7.20 -6.81 13.81
CA GLY A 155 -8.25 -6.75 12.79
C GLY A 155 -8.53 -5.31 12.34
N TRP A 156 -8.77 -4.39 13.28
CA TRP A 156 -9.02 -2.98 12.98
C TRP A 156 -7.80 -2.25 12.37
N LEU A 157 -6.60 -2.56 12.83
CA LEU A 157 -5.36 -2.02 12.28
C LEU A 157 -5.11 -2.53 10.85
N LEU A 158 -5.39 -3.80 10.58
CA LEU A 158 -5.31 -4.37 9.24
C LEU A 158 -6.37 -3.74 8.33
N LEU A 159 -7.61 -3.61 8.82
CA LEU A 159 -8.69 -2.99 8.07
C LEU A 159 -8.35 -1.55 7.69
N SER A 160 -7.88 -0.73 8.64
CA SER A 160 -7.46 0.65 8.36
C SER A 160 -6.29 0.71 7.37
N SER A 161 -5.27 -0.13 7.54
CA SER A 161 -4.16 -0.23 6.59
C SER A 161 -4.63 -0.60 5.18
N VAL A 162 -5.52 -1.59 5.05
CA VAL A 162 -6.05 -2.06 3.76
C VAL A 162 -6.95 -1.00 3.13
N ALA A 163 -7.81 -0.36 3.92
CA ALA A 163 -8.72 0.67 3.43
C ALA A 163 -7.96 1.90 2.91
N LEU A 164 -6.97 2.39 3.68
CA LEU A 164 -6.13 3.52 3.28
C LEU A 164 -5.26 3.17 2.05
N ALA A 165 -4.61 2.00 2.06
CA ALA A 165 -3.77 1.58 0.93
C ALA A 165 -4.60 1.29 -0.32
N GLY A 166 -5.75 0.62 -0.19
CA GLY A 166 -6.66 0.34 -1.28
C GLY A 166 -7.22 1.61 -1.89
N ALA A 167 -7.63 2.59 -1.07
CA ALA A 167 -8.11 3.87 -1.56
C ALA A 167 -7.01 4.68 -2.27
N ALA A 168 -5.78 4.66 -1.74
CA ALA A 168 -4.62 5.27 -2.40
C ALA A 168 -4.31 4.60 -3.75
N VAL A 169 -4.30 3.26 -3.82
CA VAL A 169 -4.04 2.54 -5.07
C VAL A 169 -5.16 2.72 -6.09
N ALA A 170 -6.42 2.75 -5.65
CA ALA A 170 -7.57 3.06 -6.51
C ALA A 170 -7.46 4.45 -7.16
N THR A 171 -6.92 5.43 -6.41
CA THR A 171 -6.85 6.84 -6.83
C THR A 171 -5.53 7.26 -7.47
N ALA A 172 -4.44 6.53 -7.28
CA ALA A 172 -3.13 6.91 -7.83
C ALA A 172 -2.45 5.77 -8.60
N GLY A 173 -3.05 4.58 -8.64
CA GLY A 173 -2.38 3.37 -9.12
C GLY A 173 -1.34 2.86 -8.11
N ASN A 174 -0.50 1.92 -8.54
CA ASN A 174 0.43 1.25 -7.64
C ASN A 174 1.72 2.08 -7.44
N VAL A 175 1.72 2.97 -6.45
CA VAL A 175 2.91 3.76 -6.08
C VAL A 175 3.75 3.01 -5.04
N GLY A 176 4.93 2.54 -5.45
CA GLY A 176 5.83 1.74 -4.62
C GLY A 176 6.74 2.56 -3.69
N PHE A 177 7.36 1.88 -2.72
CA PHE A 177 8.37 2.38 -1.77
C PHE A 177 7.96 3.49 -0.78
N VAL A 178 6.93 4.29 -1.06
CA VAL A 178 6.46 5.36 -0.15
C VAL A 178 6.12 4.80 1.22
N GLY A 179 5.36 3.70 1.28
CA GLY A 179 4.98 3.04 2.54
C GLY A 179 6.13 2.39 3.32
N LEU A 180 7.33 2.26 2.71
CA LEU A 180 8.53 1.77 3.39
C LEU A 180 9.42 2.94 3.86
N MET A 181 9.64 3.92 2.99
CA MET A 181 10.54 5.04 3.24
C MET A 181 9.94 6.08 4.19
N ALA A 182 8.70 6.50 3.95
CA ALA A 182 8.05 7.56 4.71
C ALA A 182 8.01 7.29 6.22
N PRO A 183 7.58 6.09 6.71
CA PRO A 183 7.60 5.80 8.14
C PRO A 183 9.00 5.56 8.69
N HIS A 184 10.01 5.32 7.87
CA HIS A 184 11.40 5.26 8.33
C HIS A 184 11.95 6.67 8.57
N ILE A 185 11.79 7.56 7.59
CA ILE A 185 12.18 8.97 7.70
C ILE A 185 11.44 9.63 8.86
N ALA A 186 10.12 9.43 8.97
CA ALA A 186 9.33 9.97 10.07
C ALA A 186 9.83 9.51 11.45
N ARG A 187 10.29 8.26 11.58
CA ARG A 187 10.86 7.73 12.82
C ARG A 187 12.13 8.46 13.24
N GLN A 188 12.93 8.92 12.29
CA GLN A 188 14.12 9.72 12.56
C GLN A 188 13.76 11.16 12.99
N LEU A 189 12.60 11.67 12.57
CA LEU A 189 12.16 13.04 12.87
C LEU A 189 11.47 13.15 14.23
N VAL A 190 10.61 12.20 14.59
CA VAL A 190 9.76 12.29 15.81
C VAL A 190 9.88 11.09 16.76
N GLY A 191 10.76 10.13 16.45
CA GLY A 191 10.98 8.94 17.27
C GLY A 191 9.99 7.79 17.00
N PRO A 192 10.00 6.74 17.85
CA PRO A 192 9.28 5.49 17.59
C PRO A 192 7.80 5.49 17.99
N SER A 193 7.35 6.49 18.76
CA SER A 193 5.96 6.55 19.25
C SER A 193 4.96 6.71 18.10
N HIS A 194 3.98 5.82 18.00
CA HIS A 194 3.05 5.83 16.86
C HIS A 194 2.13 7.05 16.82
N GLU A 195 1.90 7.71 17.96
CA GLU A 195 1.08 8.93 18.07
C GLU A 195 1.66 10.06 17.19
N GLY A 196 2.98 10.28 17.27
CA GLY A 196 3.69 11.24 16.42
C GLY A 196 4.09 10.65 15.06
N LEU A 197 4.43 9.35 15.01
CA LEU A 197 4.93 8.72 13.79
C LEU A 197 3.90 8.68 12.67
N LEU A 198 2.64 8.34 12.96
CA LEU A 198 1.59 8.20 11.94
C LEU A 198 1.33 9.51 11.16
N PRO A 199 1.08 10.66 11.80
CA PRO A 199 0.84 11.90 11.06
C PRO A 199 2.09 12.38 10.32
N VAL A 200 3.28 12.24 10.92
CA VAL A 200 4.53 12.64 10.25
C VAL A 200 4.83 11.72 9.06
N ALA A 201 4.57 10.42 9.16
CA ALA A 201 4.70 9.48 8.05
C ALA A 201 3.73 9.78 6.90
N ALA A 202 2.50 10.21 7.23
CA ALA A 202 1.53 10.64 6.22
C ALA A 202 2.02 11.89 5.47
N LEU A 203 2.51 12.90 6.20
CA LEU A 203 3.03 14.14 5.61
C LEU A 203 4.30 13.91 4.80
N THR A 204 5.27 13.15 5.33
CA THR A 204 6.50 12.82 4.60
C THR A 204 6.18 12.01 3.35
N GLY A 205 5.29 11.02 3.44
CA GLY A 205 4.85 10.23 2.28
C GLY A 205 4.16 11.08 1.21
N GLY A 206 3.27 11.99 1.61
CA GLY A 206 2.64 12.95 0.71
C GLY A 206 3.66 13.84 0.00
N MET A 207 4.61 14.41 0.75
CA MET A 207 5.67 15.25 0.19
C MET A 207 6.57 14.48 -0.78
N MET A 208 6.88 13.22 -0.47
CA MET A 208 7.66 12.36 -1.38
C MET A 208 6.95 12.14 -2.71
N VAL A 209 5.63 11.91 -2.70
CA VAL A 209 4.85 11.74 -3.94
C VAL A 209 4.75 13.05 -4.72
N VAL A 210 4.57 14.19 -4.05
CA VAL A 210 4.54 15.52 -4.69
C VAL A 210 5.87 15.82 -5.38
N VAL A 211 6.99 15.58 -4.71
CA VAL A 211 8.33 15.78 -5.29
C VAL A 211 8.56 14.81 -6.46
N ALA A 212 8.15 13.54 -6.32
CA ALA A 212 8.27 12.56 -7.40
C ALA A 212 7.44 12.92 -8.64
N ASP A 213 6.22 13.43 -8.45
CA ASP A 213 5.37 13.92 -9.54
C ASP A 213 5.97 15.15 -10.21
N LEU A 214 6.46 16.12 -9.43
CA LEU A 214 7.12 17.32 -9.96
C LEU A 214 8.35 16.96 -10.80
N ILE A 215 9.19 16.05 -10.32
CA ILE A 215 10.35 15.55 -11.05
C ILE A 215 9.92 14.84 -12.34
N GLY A 216 8.89 14.00 -12.27
CA GLY A 216 8.35 13.26 -13.43
C GLY A 216 7.80 14.17 -14.53
N ARG A 217 7.25 15.33 -14.17
CA ARG A 217 6.76 16.35 -15.11
C ARG A 217 7.87 17.20 -15.72
N LEU A 218 8.90 17.54 -14.94
CA LEU A 218 9.93 18.48 -15.37
C LEU A 218 11.07 17.83 -16.17
N LEU A 219 11.52 16.63 -15.80
CA LEU A 219 12.73 16.03 -16.38
C LEU A 219 12.61 15.70 -17.87
N PHE A 220 11.41 15.34 -18.35
CA PHE A 220 11.19 14.82 -19.69
C PHE A 220 10.09 15.55 -20.47
N ALA A 221 9.72 16.77 -20.07
CA ALA A 221 8.71 17.57 -20.77
C ALA A 221 8.96 17.60 -22.29
N PRO A 222 7.96 17.32 -23.15
CA PRO A 222 6.51 17.20 -22.85
C PRO A 222 6.03 15.79 -22.42
N LEU A 223 6.92 14.80 -22.31
CA LEU A 223 6.59 13.46 -21.83
C LEU A 223 6.47 13.47 -20.30
N GLU A 224 5.33 13.04 -19.77
CA GLU A 224 5.11 12.94 -18.33
C GLU A 224 5.43 11.53 -17.83
N LEU A 225 6.43 11.40 -16.97
CA LEU A 225 6.73 10.12 -16.33
C LEU A 225 5.82 9.87 -15.12
N PRO A 226 5.24 8.66 -14.99
CA PRO A 226 4.50 8.26 -13.80
C PRO A 226 5.32 8.44 -12.52
N CYS A 227 4.73 9.08 -11.50
CA CYS A 227 5.40 9.33 -10.23
C CYS A 227 5.86 8.04 -9.53
N GLY A 228 5.17 6.91 -9.73
CA GLY A 228 5.56 5.62 -9.18
C GLY A 228 6.89 5.08 -9.72
N ILE A 229 7.27 5.42 -10.96
CA ILE A 229 8.58 5.08 -11.52
C ILE A 229 9.67 5.88 -10.79
N ILE A 230 9.44 7.19 -10.60
CA ILE A 230 10.39 8.07 -9.91
C ILE A 230 10.58 7.62 -8.45
N THR A 231 9.49 7.30 -7.73
CA THR A 231 9.60 6.79 -6.36
C THR A 231 10.31 5.45 -6.28
N ALA A 232 10.20 4.59 -7.31
CA ALA A 232 10.93 3.32 -7.36
C ALA A 232 12.43 3.52 -7.63
N ILE A 233 12.79 4.39 -8.58
CA ILE A 233 14.20 4.71 -8.91
C ILE A 233 14.93 5.27 -7.69
N ILE A 234 14.29 6.15 -6.92
CA ILE A 234 14.88 6.73 -5.70
C ILE A 234 14.81 5.74 -4.53
N GLY A 235 13.68 5.04 -4.42
CA GLY A 235 13.38 4.20 -3.26
C GLY A 235 14.18 2.91 -3.18
N ALA A 236 14.43 2.25 -4.32
CA ALA A 236 15.18 0.99 -4.32
C ALA A 236 16.64 1.18 -3.84
N PRO A 237 17.44 2.14 -4.34
CA PRO A 237 18.78 2.42 -3.82
C PRO A 237 18.78 2.85 -2.35
N TYR A 238 17.85 3.72 -1.95
CA TYR A 238 17.73 4.17 -0.57
C TYR A 238 17.46 3.01 0.40
N PHE A 239 16.54 2.13 0.02
CA PHE A 239 16.23 0.93 0.80
C PHE A 239 17.44 0.00 0.92
N LEU A 240 18.16 -0.21 -0.19
CA LEU A 240 19.35 -1.06 -0.22
C LEU A 240 20.49 -0.48 0.64
N TYR A 241 20.70 0.83 0.58
CA TYR A 241 21.62 1.55 1.46
C TYR A 241 21.27 1.36 2.95
N LEU A 242 19.99 1.50 3.31
CA LEU A 242 19.51 1.33 4.68
C LEU A 242 19.77 -0.09 5.19
N LEU A 243 19.51 -1.11 4.36
CA LEU A 243 19.75 -2.51 4.72
C LEU A 243 21.23 -2.80 4.98
N ILE A 244 22.13 -2.22 4.19
CA ILE A 244 23.59 -2.33 4.40
C ILE A 244 23.99 -1.64 5.70
N ARG A 245 23.47 -0.44 5.97
CA ARG A 245 23.81 0.33 7.16
C ARG A 245 23.36 -0.36 8.46
N THR A 246 22.16 -0.94 8.45
CA THR A 246 21.58 -1.61 9.65
C THR A 246 22.29 -2.91 9.99
N ARG A 247 22.99 -3.55 9.04
CA ARG A 247 23.86 -4.72 9.32
C ARG A 247 25.19 -4.34 9.98
N ARG A 248 25.62 -3.09 9.91
CA ARG A 248 26.91 -2.61 10.46
C ARG A 248 26.80 -2.10 11.90
N THR A 249 25.59 -1.99 12.43
CA THR A 249 25.28 -1.58 13.81
C THR A 249 24.72 -2.77 14.57
#